data_AF-A0A2M8HJ02-F1
#
_entry.id   AF-A0A2M8HJ02-F1
#
_cell.length_a   1.000
_cell.length_b   1.000
_cell.length_c   1.000
_cell.angle_alpha   90.00
_cell.angle_beta   90.00
_cell.angle_gamma   90.00
#
_symmetry.space_group_name_H-M   'P 1'
#
loop_
_entity.id
_entity.type
_entity.pdbx_description
1 polymer ?
#
loop_
_entity_poly.entity_id
_entity_poly.type
_entity_poly.pdbx_seq_one_letter_code
_entity_poly.pdbx_strand_id
1 'polypeptide(L)'
;MTEENRRSVLHDILKRERENKKLLKEKSPTPSKSVSTGKSQNDEKSSPSQSEGSKAKTSTTYYDDALTDVILDLRFYFLREGDFTGQFKALYIELASEMNKYGINARKYLDYIRESFDRYKNTHKMMPLDPMNMKAYKYVETSFRELLKMMQLKFKK
;
A
#
# COMPACT_ATOMS: atom_id res chain seq x y z
N MET A 1 4.18 32.10 -30.90
CA MET A 1 3.03 32.36 -30.00
C MET A 1 3.51 33.25 -28.88
N THR A 2 2.99 34.46 -28.77
CA THR A 2 3.31 35.43 -27.72
C THR A 2 2.73 34.99 -26.37
N GLU A 3 3.36 35.39 -25.25
CA GLU A 3 2.99 34.92 -23.90
C GLU A 3 1.55 35.25 -23.49
N GLU A 4 0.97 36.32 -24.02
CA GLU A 4 -0.43 36.68 -23.83
C GLU A 4 -1.39 35.58 -24.30
N ASN A 5 -1.05 34.93 -25.42
CA ASN A 5 -1.89 33.87 -25.99
C ASN A 5 -1.89 32.61 -25.09
N ARG A 6 -0.79 32.33 -24.38
CA ARG A 6 -0.72 31.21 -23.43
C ARG A 6 -1.56 31.48 -22.17
N ARG A 7 -1.56 32.72 -21.67
CA ARG A 7 -2.37 33.10 -20.50
C ARG A 7 -3.88 33.08 -20.80
N SER A 8 -4.27 33.50 -22.00
CA SER A 8 -5.68 33.42 -22.45
C SER A 8 -6.16 31.98 -22.55
N VAL A 9 -5.37 31.10 -23.17
CA VAL A 9 -5.72 29.67 -23.33
C VAL A 9 -5.86 28.96 -21.98
N LEU A 10 -4.98 29.25 -21.02
CA LEU A 10 -5.09 28.69 -19.67
C LEU A 10 -6.36 29.17 -18.95
N HIS A 11 -6.73 30.44 -19.12
CA HIS A 11 -7.96 30.97 -18.52
C HIS A 11 -9.21 30.32 -19.11
N ASP A 12 -9.24 30.10 -20.42
CA ASP A 12 -10.35 29.46 -21.11
C ASP A 12 -10.50 27.97 -20.72
N ILE A 13 -9.38 27.26 -20.54
CA ILE A 13 -9.39 25.86 -20.06
C ILE A 13 -9.96 25.79 -18.65
N LEU A 14 -9.54 26.69 -17.75
CA LEU A 14 -10.01 26.73 -16.36
C LEU A 14 -11.50 27.04 -16.25
N LYS A 15 -12.00 27.93 -17.12
CA LYS A 15 -13.41 28.29 -17.19
C LYS A 15 -14.26 27.11 -17.65
N ARG A 16 -13.82 26.39 -18.69
CA ARG A 16 -14.49 25.18 -19.20
C ARG A 16 -14.54 24.05 -18.17
N GLU A 17 -13.46 23.83 -17.42
CA GLU A 17 -13.41 22.80 -16.37
C GLU A 17 -14.37 23.12 -15.21
N ARG A 18 -14.48 24.40 -14.84
CA ARG A 18 -15.43 24.88 -13.82
C ARG A 18 -16.89 24.71 -14.25
N GLU A 19 -17.21 24.97 -15.51
CA GLU A 19 -18.57 24.79 -16.06
C GLU A 19 -18.95 23.30 -16.14
N ASN A 20 -18.03 22.44 -16.58
CA ASN A 20 -18.25 20.98 -16.59
C ASN A 20 -18.47 20.40 -15.18
N LYS A 21 -17.75 20.89 -14.17
CA LYS A 21 -17.97 20.49 -12.77
C LYS A 21 -19.34 20.88 -12.24
N LYS A 22 -19.92 22.01 -12.67
CA LYS A 22 -21.28 22.41 -12.29
C LYS A 22 -22.33 21.49 -12.92
N LEU A 23 -22.17 21.17 -14.21
CA LEU A 23 -23.08 20.27 -14.94
C LEU A 23 -23.08 18.84 -14.40
N LEU A 24 -21.94 18.36 -13.91
CA LEU A 24 -21.83 17.04 -13.25
C LEU A 24 -22.49 17.02 -11.86
N LYS A 25 -22.53 18.15 -11.15
CA LYS A 25 -23.13 18.26 -9.82
C LYS A 25 -24.66 18.36 -9.86
N GLU A 26 -25.24 18.77 -10.99
CA GLU A 26 -26.70 18.78 -11.21
C GLU A 26 -27.24 17.42 -11.71
N LYS A 27 -26.37 16.47 -12.10
CA LYS A 27 -26.77 15.13 -12.57
C LYS A 27 -26.71 14.02 -11.51
N SER A 28 -26.39 14.33 -10.25
CA SER A 28 -26.42 13.34 -9.17
C SER A 28 -27.82 13.25 -8.55
N PRO A 29 -28.51 12.10 -8.59
CA PRO A 29 -29.80 11.92 -7.95
C PRO A 29 -29.65 11.94 -6.42
N THR A 30 -30.58 12.66 -5.79
CA THR A 30 -30.81 12.81 -4.36
C THR A 30 -30.83 11.49 -3.58
N PRO A 31 -30.21 11.38 -2.40
CA PRO A 31 -30.45 10.26 -1.49
C PRO A 31 -31.77 10.48 -0.76
N SER A 32 -32.77 9.65 -1.07
CA SER A 32 -34.04 9.60 -0.35
C SER A 32 -33.83 9.09 1.08
N LYS A 33 -34.20 9.96 2.01
CA LYS A 33 -34.29 9.77 3.45
C LYS A 33 -35.60 9.01 3.76
N SER A 34 -35.54 7.87 4.41
CA SER A 34 -36.70 7.27 5.10
C SER A 34 -36.28 6.62 6.42
N VAL A 35 -36.96 7.06 7.49
CA VAL A 35 -36.86 6.60 8.88
C VAL A 35 -38.29 6.18 9.29
N SER A 36 -38.43 5.00 9.90
CA SER A 36 -39.47 4.55 10.86
C SER A 36 -39.35 3.01 10.97
N THR A 37 -38.97 2.36 12.08
CA THR A 37 -39.51 2.22 13.46
C THR A 37 -40.78 1.36 13.59
N GLY A 38 -40.66 0.18 14.23
CA GLY A 38 -41.73 -0.60 14.93
C GLY A 38 -41.87 -2.07 14.49
N LYS A 39 -41.30 -3.08 15.20
CA LYS A 39 -41.93 -4.06 16.16
C LYS A 39 -43.10 -4.89 15.56
N SER A 40 -43.23 -6.23 15.63
CA SER A 40 -42.84 -7.28 16.61
C SER A 40 -43.12 -8.71 16.07
N GLN A 41 -42.42 -9.72 16.63
CA GLN A 41 -42.85 -11.12 16.94
C GLN A 41 -43.20 -12.11 15.79
N ASN A 42 -43.03 -13.43 15.86
CA ASN A 42 -42.21 -14.39 16.61
C ASN A 42 -42.38 -15.78 15.89
N ASP A 43 -41.55 -16.75 16.28
CA ASP A 43 -41.74 -18.22 16.21
C ASP A 43 -40.98 -19.07 15.15
N GLU A 44 -39.96 -19.75 15.70
CA GLU A 44 -39.56 -21.16 15.60
C GLU A 44 -39.52 -21.86 14.22
N LYS A 45 -38.34 -22.37 13.82
CA LYS A 45 -37.83 -23.71 14.21
C LYS A 45 -36.54 -24.07 13.45
N SER A 46 -35.76 -24.95 14.07
CA SER A 46 -34.63 -25.76 13.59
C SER A 46 -33.21 -25.22 13.82
N SER A 47 -32.36 -26.17 14.19
CA SER A 47 -31.25 -26.08 15.14
C SER A 47 -29.90 -26.23 14.37
N PRO A 48 -28.78 -26.56 15.03
CA PRO A 48 -27.68 -25.66 15.36
C PRO A 48 -26.45 -25.88 14.47
N SER A 49 -25.65 -24.85 14.20
CA SER A 49 -24.25 -25.04 13.77
C SER A 49 -23.41 -23.80 14.05
N GLN A 50 -22.36 -24.03 14.81
CA GLN A 50 -21.28 -23.11 15.11
C GLN A 50 -20.55 -22.66 13.84
N SER A 51 -19.79 -21.57 14.04
CA SER A 51 -18.54 -21.24 13.34
C SER A 51 -18.66 -20.52 11.99
N GLU A 52 -18.40 -19.22 12.02
CA GLU A 52 -17.40 -18.60 11.15
C GLU A 52 -16.58 -17.66 12.07
N GLY A 53 -15.37 -17.99 12.49
CA GLY A 53 -14.30 -18.55 11.69
C GLY A 53 -13.25 -17.45 11.60
N SER A 54 -12.46 -17.29 12.67
CA SER A 54 -11.24 -16.49 12.65
C SER A 54 -10.32 -17.07 11.58
N LYS A 55 -10.49 -16.66 10.32
CA LYS A 55 -9.64 -17.08 9.22
C LYS A 55 -8.21 -16.76 9.63
N ALA A 56 -7.40 -17.80 9.82
CA ALA A 56 -5.99 -17.65 10.08
C ALA A 56 -5.39 -16.84 8.93
N LYS A 57 -5.08 -15.57 9.20
CA LYS A 57 -4.47 -14.67 8.22
C LYS A 57 -3.17 -15.33 7.74
N THR A 58 -3.03 -15.48 6.42
CA THR A 58 -1.82 -16.01 5.81
C THR A 58 -0.74 -14.93 5.76
N SER A 59 0.53 -15.32 5.61
CA SER A 59 1.66 -14.38 5.41
C SER A 59 1.37 -13.39 4.28
N THR A 60 0.74 -13.86 3.20
CA THR A 60 0.26 -13.04 2.08
C THR A 60 -0.68 -11.93 2.54
N THR A 61 -1.72 -12.26 3.32
CA THR A 61 -2.69 -11.25 3.81
C THR A 61 -2.05 -10.23 4.75
N TYR A 62 -1.11 -10.63 5.61
CA TYR A 62 -0.41 -9.68 6.48
C TYR A 62 0.45 -8.68 5.71
N TYR A 63 1.07 -9.12 4.61
CA TYR A 63 1.82 -8.23 3.74
C TYR A 63 0.91 -7.22 3.04
N ASP A 64 -0.20 -7.68 2.47
CA ASP A 64 -1.14 -6.82 1.75
C ASP A 64 -1.80 -5.78 2.68
N ASP A 65 -2.16 -6.19 3.90
CA ASP A 65 -2.66 -5.28 4.94
C ASP A 65 -1.62 -4.19 5.24
N ALA A 66 -0.38 -4.58 5.54
CA ALA A 66 0.70 -3.64 5.85
C ALA A 66 1.07 -2.74 4.67
N LEU A 67 1.02 -3.27 3.44
CA LEU A 67 1.25 -2.50 2.22
C LEU A 67 0.19 -1.40 2.08
N THR A 68 -1.08 -1.73 2.30
CA THR A 68 -2.19 -0.77 2.21
C THR A 68 -2.00 0.39 3.19
N ASP A 69 -1.49 0.10 4.39
CA ASP A 69 -1.20 1.13 5.40
C ASP A 69 -0.05 2.06 4.99
N VAL A 70 0.99 1.55 4.33
CA VAL A 70 2.19 2.33 3.99
C VAL A 70 2.14 2.95 2.60
N ILE A 71 1.35 2.39 1.68
CA ILE A 71 1.41 2.79 0.26
C ILE A 71 1.00 4.25 0.08
N LEU A 72 0.19 4.82 0.97
CA LEU A 72 -0.22 6.23 0.96
C LEU A 72 0.90 7.18 1.42
N ASP A 73 1.87 6.69 2.20
CA ASP A 73 3.01 7.46 2.65
C ASP A 73 3.99 7.69 1.50
N LEU A 74 4.32 8.96 1.25
CA LEU A 74 5.21 9.36 0.15
C LEU A 74 6.58 8.67 0.24
N ARG A 75 7.05 8.31 1.42
CA ARG A 75 8.35 7.63 1.60
C ARG A 75 8.40 6.25 0.91
N PHE A 76 7.25 5.65 0.62
CA PHE A 76 7.12 4.38 -0.07
C PHE A 76 6.77 4.54 -1.56
N TYR A 77 6.98 5.73 -2.15
CA TYR A 77 6.68 6.01 -3.56
C TYR A 77 7.24 4.96 -4.52
N PHE A 78 8.45 4.47 -4.25
CA PHE A 78 9.17 3.52 -5.10
C PHE A 78 8.52 2.14 -5.18
N LEU A 79 7.57 1.82 -4.30
CA LEU A 79 6.77 0.60 -4.38
C LEU A 79 5.61 0.71 -5.38
N ARG A 80 5.18 1.94 -5.71
CA ARG A 80 4.07 2.20 -6.65
C ARG A 80 4.51 2.04 -8.11
N GLU A 81 5.80 2.19 -8.37
CA GLU A 81 6.37 2.15 -9.72
C GLU A 81 7.01 0.79 -10.00
N GLY A 82 6.68 0.21 -11.16
CA GLY A 82 7.16 -1.11 -11.56
C GLY A 82 6.56 -2.26 -10.73
N ASP A 83 7.08 -3.47 -10.97
CA ASP A 83 6.62 -4.70 -10.29
C ASP A 83 7.42 -5.01 -9.01
N PHE A 84 7.93 -3.99 -8.32
CA PHE A 84 8.74 -4.18 -7.13
C PHE A 84 7.91 -4.57 -5.91
N THR A 85 6.66 -4.12 -5.85
CA THR A 85 5.72 -4.57 -4.83
C THR A 85 5.53 -6.09 -4.89
N GLY A 86 5.35 -6.65 -6.10
CA GLY A 86 5.23 -8.09 -6.32
C GLY A 86 6.50 -8.84 -5.92
N GLN A 87 7.67 -8.31 -6.31
CA GLN A 87 8.97 -8.90 -5.96
C GLN A 87 9.23 -8.91 -4.45
N PHE A 88 8.99 -7.79 -3.76
CA PHE A 88 9.15 -7.73 -2.30
C PHE A 88 8.11 -8.58 -1.56
N LYS A 89 6.91 -8.75 -2.12
CA LYS A 89 5.91 -9.69 -1.58
C LYS A 89 6.38 -11.14 -1.71
N ALA A 90 6.92 -11.52 -2.86
CA ALA A 90 7.47 -12.85 -3.08
C ALA A 90 8.62 -13.14 -2.11
N LEU A 91 9.54 -12.18 -1.96
CA LEU A 91 10.64 -12.26 -1.00
C LEU A 91 10.15 -12.37 0.45
N TYR A 92 9.09 -11.64 0.80
CA TYR A 92 8.47 -11.72 2.13
C TYR A 92 7.93 -13.12 2.41
N ILE A 93 7.22 -13.71 1.45
CA ILE A 93 6.63 -15.04 1.58
C ILE A 93 7.74 -16.10 1.71
N GLU A 94 8.78 -16.01 0.88
CA GLU A 94 9.95 -16.90 0.91
C GLU A 94 10.61 -16.91 2.30
N LEU A 95 10.83 -15.72 2.87
CA LEU A 95 11.57 -15.54 4.12
C LEU A 95 10.67 -15.51 5.37
N ALA A 96 9.35 -15.68 5.22
CA ALA A 96 8.38 -15.51 6.30
C ALA A 96 8.69 -16.35 7.55
N SER A 97 9.10 -17.61 7.34
CA SER A 97 9.44 -18.52 8.44
C SER A 97 10.63 -18.03 9.26
N GLU A 98 11.66 -17.49 8.60
CA GLU A 98 12.84 -16.95 9.28
C GLU A 98 12.55 -15.62 9.97
N MET A 99 11.84 -14.71 9.28
CA MET A 99 11.43 -13.43 9.84
C MET A 99 10.58 -13.58 11.10
N ASN A 100 9.65 -14.53 11.10
CA ASN A 100 8.79 -14.81 12.25
C ASN A 100 9.59 -15.22 13.49
N LYS A 101 10.69 -15.98 13.33
CA LYS A 101 11.58 -16.36 14.45
C LYS A 101 12.24 -15.14 15.12
N TYR A 102 12.47 -14.08 14.36
CA TYR A 102 13.09 -12.84 14.84
C TYR A 102 12.08 -11.73 15.14
N GLY A 103 10.77 -12.00 15.08
CA GLY A 103 9.73 -11.00 15.35
C GLY A 103 9.70 -9.84 14.34
N ILE A 104 10.12 -10.12 13.11
CA ILE A 104 10.02 -9.19 11.97
C ILE A 104 8.65 -9.38 11.35
N ASN A 105 7.75 -8.42 11.57
CA ASN A 105 6.43 -8.40 10.94
C ASN A 105 6.47 -7.70 9.57
N ALA A 106 5.39 -7.80 8.80
CA ALA A 106 5.29 -7.17 7.47
C ALA A 106 5.60 -5.67 7.47
N ARG A 107 5.16 -4.94 8.51
CA ARG A 107 5.43 -3.50 8.64
C ARG A 107 6.93 -3.22 8.81
N LYS A 108 7.59 -3.89 9.74
CA LYS A 108 9.04 -3.78 9.96
C LYS A 108 9.84 -4.17 8.72
N TYR A 109 9.38 -5.18 7.99
CA TYR A 109 9.98 -5.59 6.72
C TYR A 109 9.92 -4.47 5.67
N LEU A 110 8.75 -3.84 5.49
CA LEU A 110 8.59 -2.71 4.57
C LEU A 110 9.41 -1.50 5.01
N ASP A 111 9.44 -1.19 6.31
CA ASP A 111 10.28 -0.12 6.85
C ASP A 111 11.78 -0.39 6.56
N TYR A 112 12.23 -1.64 6.70
CA TYR A 112 13.60 -2.02 6.36
C TYR A 112 13.92 -1.89 4.87
N ILE A 113 12.98 -2.28 3.99
CA ILE A 113 13.10 -2.09 2.54
C ILE A 113 13.31 -0.61 2.24
N ARG A 114 12.46 0.27 2.79
CA ARG A 114 12.56 1.72 2.62
C ARG A 114 13.93 2.24 3.08
N GLU A 115 14.36 1.89 4.28
CA GLU A 115 15.65 2.35 4.81
C GLU A 115 16.84 1.85 4.00
N SER A 116 16.77 0.62 3.52
CA SER A 116 17.83 0.04 2.68
C SER A 116 17.88 0.71 1.31
N PHE A 117 16.73 1.07 0.75
CA PHE A 117 16.69 1.85 -0.48
C PHE A 117 17.21 3.28 -0.27
N ASP A 118 16.85 3.93 0.84
CA ASP A 118 17.40 5.25 1.21
C ASP A 118 18.93 5.20 1.36
N ARG A 119 19.47 4.14 1.98
CA ARG A 119 20.93 3.90 2.05
C ARG A 119 21.56 3.73 0.66
N TYR A 120 20.91 2.99 -0.23
CA TYR A 120 21.35 2.83 -1.61
C TYR A 120 21.39 4.19 -2.33
N LYS A 121 20.32 4.98 -2.23
CA LYS A 121 20.23 6.32 -2.83
C LYS A 121 21.33 7.24 -2.32
N ASN A 122 21.56 7.27 -1.01
CA ASN A 122 22.62 8.09 -0.39
C ASN A 122 24.01 7.69 -0.90
N THR A 123 24.27 6.38 -1.03
CA THR A 123 25.55 5.87 -1.53
C THR A 123 25.77 6.23 -3.01
N HIS A 124 24.71 6.20 -3.81
CA HIS A 124 24.78 6.43 -5.25
C HIS A 124 24.43 7.88 -5.66
N LYS A 125 24.25 8.79 -4.69
CA LYS A 125 23.88 10.20 -4.90
C LYS A 125 22.63 10.37 -5.78
N MET A 126 21.64 9.49 -5.61
CA MET A 126 20.36 9.58 -6.30
C MET A 126 19.49 10.69 -5.69
N MET A 127 18.57 11.24 -6.48
CA MET A 127 17.61 12.23 -6.00
C MET A 127 16.58 11.57 -5.06
N PRO A 128 15.96 12.34 -4.13
CA PRO A 128 15.08 11.78 -3.11
C PRO A 128 13.89 10.96 -3.63
N LEU A 129 13.36 11.34 -4.80
CA LEU A 129 12.21 10.72 -5.45
C LEU A 129 12.59 9.93 -6.72
N ASP A 130 13.87 9.60 -6.90
CA ASP A 130 14.26 8.73 -8.02
C ASP A 130 13.62 7.35 -7.84
N PRO A 131 13.02 6.79 -8.89
CA PRO A 131 12.34 5.51 -8.79
C PRO A 131 13.35 4.38 -8.52
N MET A 132 12.87 3.29 -7.94
CA MET A 132 13.72 2.14 -7.74
C MET A 132 14.08 1.52 -9.09
N ASN A 133 15.34 1.14 -9.25
CA ASN A 133 15.81 0.39 -10.41
C ASN A 133 16.22 -1.03 -10.00
N MET A 134 16.52 -1.89 -10.98
CA MET A 134 16.84 -3.28 -10.67
C MET A 134 18.13 -3.48 -9.87
N LYS A 135 19.09 -2.55 -9.95
CA LYS A 135 20.31 -2.58 -9.15
C LYS A 135 20.01 -2.26 -7.68
N ALA A 136 19.17 -1.24 -7.44
CA ALA A 136 18.70 -0.85 -6.13
C ALA A 136 17.87 -1.98 -5.48
N TYR A 137 16.96 -2.60 -6.23
CA TYR A 137 16.22 -3.77 -5.76
C TYR A 137 17.15 -4.90 -5.30
N LYS A 138 18.12 -5.30 -6.14
CA LYS A 138 19.08 -6.35 -5.79
C LYS A 138 19.89 -6.01 -4.55
N TYR A 139 20.28 -4.74 -4.40
CA TYR A 139 20.96 -4.28 -3.19
C TYR A 139 20.08 -4.44 -1.95
N VAL A 140 18.81 -4.03 -2.02
CA VAL A 140 17.87 -4.15 -0.90
C VAL A 140 17.61 -5.61 -0.55
N GLU A 141 17.38 -6.46 -1.56
CA GLU A 141 17.21 -7.91 -1.37
C GLU A 141 18.43 -8.53 -0.68
N THR A 142 19.63 -8.24 -1.19
CA THR A 142 20.88 -8.79 -0.64
C THR A 142 21.10 -8.32 0.79
N SER A 143 20.92 -7.03 1.03
CA SER A 143 21.00 -6.42 2.37
C SER A 143 20.04 -7.07 3.37
N PHE A 144 18.81 -7.38 2.95
CA PHE A 144 17.83 -8.02 3.82
C PHE A 144 18.19 -9.48 4.13
N ARG A 145 18.63 -10.25 3.12
CA ARG A 145 19.10 -11.62 3.32
C ARG A 145 20.34 -11.67 4.22
N GLU A 146 21.25 -10.70 4.08
CA GLU A 146 22.40 -10.55 4.97
C GLU A 146 22.00 -10.22 6.41
N LEU A 147 21.01 -9.35 6.62
CA LEU A 147 20.46 -9.09 7.95
C LEU A 147 19.97 -10.39 8.61
N LEU A 148 19.16 -11.18 7.90
CA LEU A 148 18.67 -12.45 8.43
C LEU A 148 19.81 -13.41 8.72
N LYS A 149 20.81 -13.50 7.85
CA LYS A 149 22.02 -14.31 8.08
C LYS A 149 22.78 -13.86 9.32
N MET A 150 22.93 -12.56 9.55
CA MET A 150 23.58 -12.01 10.74
C MET A 150 22.77 -12.29 12.01
N MET A 151 21.44 -12.23 11.95
CA MET A 151 20.56 -12.62 13.05
C MET A 151 20.67 -14.11 13.34
N GLN A 152 20.73 -14.95 12.31
CA GLN A 152 21.02 -16.37 12.48
C GLN A 152 22.37 -16.60 13.15
N LEU A 153 23.44 -15.94 12.73
CA LEU A 153 24.76 -16.13 13.33
C LEU A 153 24.83 -15.63 14.78
N LYS A 154 24.16 -14.53 15.11
CA LYS A 154 24.17 -13.96 16.47
C LYS A 154 23.30 -14.74 17.45
N PHE A 155 22.19 -15.33 16.99
CA PHE A 155 21.21 -15.98 17.85
C PHE A 155 21.15 -17.51 17.70
N LYS A 156 21.93 -18.10 16.78
CA LYS A 156 22.21 -19.55 16.82
C LYS A 156 23.13 -19.81 18.02
N LYS A 157 22.61 -20.55 18.99
CA LYS A 157 23.43 -21.32 19.93
C LYS A 157 24.05 -22.50 19.21
#